data_AF-A0A452YSM3-F1
#
_entry.id   AF-A0A452YSM3-F1
#
_cell.length_a   1.000
_cell.length_b   1.000
_cell.length_c   1.000
_cell.angle_alpha   90.00
_cell.angle_beta   90.00
_cell.angle_gamma   90.00
#
_symmetry.space_group_name_H-M   'P 1'
#
loop_
_entity.id
_entity.type
_entity.pdbx_description
1 polymer ?
#
loop_
_entity_poly.entity_id
_entity_poly.type
_entity_poly.pdbx_seq_one_letter_code
_entity_poly.pdbx_strand_id
1 'polypeptide(L)'
;MQYFLKAQFHYTKNQYANLLLIIGITGSFSQLTVMPLLAPKLGEQKLLVVALTGSCVHGFLYSIAWSFWVPYLAASCVILSILVGPCIRSIVSKKVGPSEQGMVQGCITGISSTASVISPLVFTPLTAWFLSETAPFNFRGFSLACAGFATLVALTMSINMRPAEVQPDTR
;
A
#
# COMPACT_ATOMS: atom_id res chain seq x y z
N MET A 1 8.45 -9.05 -8.12
CA MET A 1 9.54 -8.91 -7.13
C MET A 1 10.46 -10.14 -7.07
N GLN A 2 9.93 -11.36 -6.81
CA GLN A 2 10.75 -12.58 -6.72
C GLN A 2 11.61 -12.86 -7.96
N TYR A 3 11.07 -12.70 -9.17
CA TYR A 3 11.81 -12.91 -10.42
C TYR A 3 12.89 -11.85 -10.65
N PHE A 4 12.61 -10.58 -10.35
CA PHE A 4 13.58 -9.48 -10.46
C PHE A 4 14.77 -9.67 -9.51
N LEU A 5 14.49 -9.99 -8.22
CA LEU A 5 15.54 -10.23 -7.22
C LEU A 5 16.39 -11.47 -7.53
N LYS A 6 15.78 -12.54 -8.08
CA LYS A 6 16.52 -13.72 -8.51
C LYS A 6 17.41 -13.43 -9.72
N ALA A 7 16.92 -12.64 -10.68
CA ALA A 7 17.64 -12.30 -11.90
C ALA A 7 18.78 -11.29 -11.68
N GLN A 8 18.64 -10.36 -10.73
CA GLN A 8 19.66 -9.34 -10.43
C GLN A 8 20.65 -9.76 -9.33
N PHE A 9 20.23 -10.51 -8.31
CA PHE A 9 21.04 -10.76 -7.10
C PHE A 9 21.25 -12.24 -6.77
N HIS A 10 20.84 -13.17 -7.65
CA HIS A 10 20.95 -14.62 -7.42
C HIS A 10 20.33 -15.12 -6.10
N TYR A 11 19.32 -14.41 -5.57
CA TYR A 11 18.68 -14.75 -4.30
C TYR A 11 18.13 -16.18 -4.29
N THR A 12 18.55 -16.97 -3.30
CA THR A 12 18.01 -18.32 -3.05
C THR A 12 16.59 -18.21 -2.48
N LYS A 13 15.74 -19.23 -2.68
CA LYS A 13 14.35 -19.26 -2.12
C LYS A 13 14.30 -18.93 -0.63
N ASN A 14 15.28 -19.40 0.14
CA ASN A 14 15.40 -19.16 1.58
C ASN A 14 15.70 -17.68 1.91
N GLN A 15 16.51 -17.00 1.12
CA GLN A 15 16.79 -15.57 1.33
C GLN A 15 15.58 -14.69 1.00
N TYR A 16 14.79 -15.07 -0.02
CA TYR A 16 13.53 -14.40 -0.31
C TYR A 16 12.50 -14.63 0.81
N ALA A 17 12.41 -15.86 1.33
CA ALA A 17 11.55 -16.17 2.48
C ALA A 17 11.96 -15.38 3.73
N ASN A 18 13.26 -15.30 4.05
CA ASN A 18 13.76 -14.48 5.15
C ASN A 18 13.46 -12.99 4.97
N LEU A 19 13.56 -12.47 3.73
CA LEU A 19 13.19 -11.09 3.43
C LEU A 19 11.70 -10.84 3.67
N LEU A 20 10.83 -11.73 3.21
CA LEU A 20 9.39 -11.65 3.48
C LEU A 20 9.09 -11.73 4.98
N LEU A 21 9.81 -12.58 5.71
CA LEU A 21 9.69 -12.71 7.17
C LEU A 21 10.06 -11.41 7.88
N ILE A 22 11.21 -10.81 7.53
CA ILE A 22 11.67 -9.54 8.10
C ILE A 22 10.66 -8.42 7.79
N ILE A 23 10.19 -8.31 6.54
CA ILE A 23 9.16 -7.34 6.16
C ILE A 23 7.88 -7.54 6.98
N GLY A 24 7.47 -8.80 7.20
CA GLY A 24 6.32 -9.13 8.03
C GLY A 24 6.50 -8.70 9.50
N ILE A 25 7.67 -8.97 10.08
CA ILE A 25 7.99 -8.58 11.46
C ILE A 25 8.05 -7.06 11.61
N THR A 26 8.77 -6.36 10.71
CA THR A 26 8.87 -4.90 10.73
C THR A 26 7.51 -4.25 10.48
N GLY A 27 6.70 -4.81 9.57
CA GLY A 27 5.33 -4.36 9.33
C GLY A 27 4.45 -4.51 10.58
N SER A 28 4.54 -5.66 11.26
CA SER A 28 3.80 -5.94 12.50
C SER A 28 4.23 -5.02 13.63
N PHE A 29 5.53 -4.76 13.77
CA PHE A 29 6.07 -3.83 14.76
C PHE A 29 5.61 -2.39 14.50
N SER A 30 5.67 -1.94 13.23
CA SER A 30 5.16 -0.62 12.83
C SER A 30 3.66 -0.49 13.16
N GLN A 31 2.87 -1.54 12.93
CA GLN A 31 1.45 -1.55 13.30
C GLN A 31 1.23 -1.49 14.82
N LEU A 32 2.03 -2.19 15.62
CA LEU A 32 1.91 -2.22 17.07
C LEU A 32 2.43 -0.96 17.77
N THR A 33 3.33 -0.20 17.13
CA THR A 33 3.96 0.99 17.76
C THR A 33 3.48 2.30 17.13
N VAL A 34 3.51 2.41 15.80
CA VAL A 34 3.23 3.67 15.09
C VAL A 34 1.74 3.98 15.08
N MET A 35 0.90 2.96 14.88
CA MET A 35 -0.55 3.13 14.85
C MET A 35 -1.12 3.61 16.20
N PRO A 36 -0.89 2.96 17.36
CA PRO A 36 -1.44 3.43 18.63
C PRO A 36 -0.82 4.74 19.12
N LEU A 37 0.37 5.14 18.63
CA LEU A 37 0.99 6.41 18.99
C LEU A 37 0.41 7.59 18.18
N LEU A 38 0.16 7.39 16.88
CA LEU A 38 -0.29 8.43 15.96
C LEU A 38 -1.81 8.54 15.88
N ALA A 39 -2.54 7.42 15.97
CA ALA A 39 -4.01 7.40 15.88
C ALA A 39 -4.71 8.32 16.90
N PRO A 40 -4.36 8.33 18.21
CA PRO A 40 -5.01 9.23 19.17
C PRO A 40 -4.61 10.71 19.00
N LYS A 41 -3.44 11.00 18.40
CA LYS A 41 -2.95 12.38 18.19
C LYS A 41 -3.51 13.04 16.93
N LEU A 42 -3.58 12.29 15.83
CA LEU A 42 -3.95 12.81 14.50
C LEU A 42 -5.37 12.42 14.08
N GLY A 43 -5.92 11.35 14.66
CA GLY A 43 -7.14 10.71 14.18
C GLY A 43 -6.87 9.80 12.98
N GLU A 44 -7.51 8.63 12.96
CA GLU A 44 -7.28 7.59 11.95
C GLU A 44 -7.62 8.04 10.52
N GLN A 45 -8.61 8.92 10.37
CA GLN A 45 -8.98 9.43 9.05
C GLN A 45 -7.92 10.39 8.47
N LYS A 46 -7.34 11.27 9.30
CA LYS A 46 -6.23 12.13 8.85
C LYS A 46 -4.98 11.29 8.59
N LEU A 47 -4.73 10.29 9.44
CA LEU A 47 -3.61 9.36 9.26
C LEU A 47 -3.75 8.55 7.95
N LEU A 48 -4.96 8.13 7.59
CA LEU A 48 -5.25 7.48 6.32
C LEU A 48 -4.93 8.40 5.13
N VAL A 49 -5.35 9.67 5.18
CA VAL A 49 -5.06 10.66 4.13
C VAL A 49 -3.55 10.88 3.98
N VAL A 50 -2.81 10.99 5.09
CA VAL A 50 -1.34 11.12 5.09
C VAL A 50 -0.68 9.87 4.48
N ALA A 51 -1.14 8.67 4.87
CA ALA A 51 -0.63 7.39 4.36
C ALA A 51 -0.89 7.22 2.85
N LEU A 52 -2.08 7.60 2.37
CA LEU A 52 -2.44 7.59 0.95
C LEU A 52 -1.64 8.63 0.15
N THR A 53 -1.39 9.81 0.74
CA THR A 53 -0.52 10.83 0.13
C THR A 53 0.90 10.30 -0.03
N GLY A 54 1.46 9.68 1.02
CA GLY A 54 2.77 9.02 0.95
C GLY A 54 2.82 7.94 -0.13
N SER A 55 1.74 7.18 -0.30
CA SER A 55 1.63 6.13 -1.33
C SER A 55 1.58 6.70 -2.75
N CYS A 56 0.89 7.81 -2.94
CA CYS A 56 0.82 8.53 -4.20
C CYS A 56 2.19 9.09 -4.59
N VAL A 57 2.85 9.78 -3.66
CA VAL A 57 4.21 10.31 -3.84
C VAL A 57 5.20 9.19 -4.12
N HIS A 58 5.12 8.08 -3.39
CA HIS A 58 5.94 6.90 -3.63
C HIS A 58 5.78 6.35 -5.06
N GLY A 59 4.54 6.15 -5.51
CA GLY A 59 4.24 5.63 -6.86
C GLY A 59 4.76 6.53 -7.97
N PHE A 60 4.57 7.84 -7.85
CA PHE A 60 5.06 8.80 -8.85
C PHE A 60 6.59 8.97 -8.82
N LEU A 61 7.21 9.04 -7.65
CA LEU A 61 8.68 9.08 -7.53
C LEU A 61 9.33 7.84 -8.15
N TYR A 62 8.78 6.65 -7.88
CA TYR A 62 9.27 5.40 -8.49
C TYR A 62 9.05 5.36 -10.00
N SER A 63 7.93 5.91 -10.49
CA SER A 63 7.65 5.97 -11.92
C SER A 63 8.63 6.85 -12.69
N ILE A 64 9.21 7.85 -12.04
CA ILE A 64 10.12 8.80 -12.67
C ILE A 64 11.57 8.34 -12.54
N ALA A 65 11.89 7.51 -11.53
CA ALA A 65 13.23 7.11 -11.08
C ALA A 65 14.30 7.08 -12.19
N TRP A 66 14.89 8.25 -12.44
CA TRP A 66 15.91 8.50 -13.45
C TRP A 66 17.33 8.31 -12.89
N SER A 67 17.46 8.09 -11.57
CA SER A 67 18.73 8.00 -10.85
C SER A 67 18.64 7.08 -9.64
N PHE A 68 19.79 6.57 -9.22
CA PHE A 68 19.98 5.59 -8.15
C PHE A 68 19.53 6.09 -6.76
N TRP A 69 19.45 7.40 -6.52
CA TRP A 69 19.01 7.97 -5.24
C TRP A 69 17.48 8.00 -5.08
N VAL A 70 16.72 7.95 -6.18
CA VAL A 70 15.26 8.12 -6.17
C VAL A 70 14.55 6.99 -5.40
N PRO A 71 14.97 5.71 -5.52
CA PRO A 71 14.46 4.63 -4.69
C PRO A 71 14.66 4.84 -3.18
N TYR A 72 15.78 5.45 -2.76
CA TYR A 72 16.04 5.72 -1.34
C TYR A 72 15.09 6.80 -0.78
N LEU A 73 14.85 7.86 -1.55
CA LEU A 73 13.88 8.89 -1.17
C LEU A 73 12.47 8.29 -1.11
N ALA A 74 12.12 7.47 -2.10
CA ALA A 74 10.82 6.81 -2.16
C ALA A 74 10.62 5.79 -1.02
N ALA A 75 11.68 5.09 -0.59
CA ALA A 75 11.62 4.18 0.56
C ALA A 75 11.17 4.88 1.86
N SER A 76 11.50 6.17 2.04
CA SER A 76 11.00 6.94 3.19
C SER A 76 9.46 7.10 3.16
N CYS A 77 8.88 7.28 1.97
CA CYS A 77 7.44 7.40 1.78
C CYS A 77 6.71 6.06 1.99
N VAL A 78 7.39 4.93 1.75
CA VAL A 78 6.81 3.59 1.93
C VAL A 78 6.38 3.31 3.37
N ILE A 79 7.09 3.91 4.34
CA ILE A 79 6.76 3.78 5.77
C ILE A 79 5.35 4.32 6.03
N LEU A 80 4.98 5.43 5.39
CA LEU A 80 3.65 6.01 5.48
C LEU A 80 2.63 5.12 4.75
N SER A 81 2.97 4.57 3.59
CA SER A 81 2.09 3.68 2.83
C SER A 81 1.67 2.42 3.58
N ILE A 82 2.56 1.86 4.41
CA ILE A 82 2.27 0.66 5.21
C ILE A 82 1.10 0.90 6.20
N LEU A 83 0.83 2.16 6.56
CA LEU A 83 -0.25 2.52 7.48
C LEU A 83 -1.64 2.51 6.84
N VAL A 84 -1.77 2.46 5.51
CA VAL A 84 -3.07 2.46 4.82
C VAL A 84 -3.95 1.29 5.27
N GLY A 85 -3.40 0.08 5.24
CA GLY A 85 -4.09 -1.16 5.66
C GLY A 85 -4.66 -1.11 7.09
N PRO A 86 -3.83 -0.87 8.13
CA PRO A 86 -4.31 -0.78 9.51
C PRO A 86 -5.27 0.40 9.71
N CYS A 87 -5.09 1.55 9.04
CA CYS A 87 -6.04 2.67 9.13
C CYS A 87 -7.43 2.29 8.62
N ILE A 88 -7.51 1.65 7.44
CA ILE A 88 -8.80 1.19 6.89
C ILE A 88 -9.48 0.21 7.85
N ARG A 89 -8.72 -0.79 8.34
CA ARG A 89 -9.28 -1.80 9.25
C ARG A 89 -9.77 -1.19 10.57
N SER A 90 -9.03 -0.21 11.10
CA SER A 90 -9.38 0.48 12.33
C SER A 90 -10.63 1.36 12.18
N ILE A 91 -10.70 2.18 11.13
CA ILE A 91 -11.88 3.01 10.81
C ILE A 91 -13.12 2.13 10.65
N VAL A 92 -13.00 1.02 9.92
CA VAL A 92 -14.13 0.12 9.69
C VAL A 92 -14.56 -0.56 10.98
N SER A 93 -13.62 -1.01 11.83
CA SER A 93 -13.96 -1.65 13.11
C SER A 93 -14.76 -0.76 14.06
N LYS A 94 -14.62 0.57 13.97
CA LYS A 94 -15.39 1.52 14.78
C LYS A 94 -16.77 1.84 14.22
N LYS A 95 -17.07 1.45 12.97
CA LYS A 95 -18.33 1.72 12.29
C LYS A 95 -19.28 0.52 12.24
N VAL A 96 -18.82 -0.65 12.71
CA VAL A 96 -19.57 -1.90 12.61
C VAL A 96 -19.69 -2.50 14.01
N GLY A 97 -20.82 -3.14 14.29
CA GLY A 97 -21.04 -3.76 15.60
C GLY A 97 -20.06 -4.93 15.85
N PRO A 98 -19.81 -5.32 17.12
CA PRO A 98 -18.91 -6.43 17.46
C PRO A 98 -19.29 -7.74 16.75
N SER A 99 -20.58 -7.99 16.56
CA SER A 99 -21.11 -9.18 15.89
C SER A 99 -20.88 -9.18 14.37
N GLU A 100 -20.65 -8.02 13.76
CA GLU A 100 -20.47 -7.87 12.31
C GLU A 100 -19.00 -7.69 11.91
N GLN A 101 -18.13 -7.36 12.88
CA GLN A 101 -16.72 -7.08 12.65
C GLN A 101 -16.00 -8.24 11.95
N GLY A 102 -16.28 -9.49 12.33
CA GLY A 102 -15.68 -10.67 11.69
C GLY A 102 -16.05 -10.80 10.20
N MET A 103 -17.31 -10.58 9.86
CA MET A 103 -17.80 -10.61 8.48
C MET A 103 -17.16 -9.50 7.64
N VAL A 104 -17.12 -8.28 8.16
CA VAL A 104 -16.59 -7.12 7.44
C VAL A 104 -15.06 -7.22 7.27
N GLN A 105 -14.33 -7.68 8.28
CA GLN A 105 -12.89 -7.92 8.16
C GLN A 105 -12.58 -9.10 7.23
N GLY A 106 -13.44 -10.11 7.20
CA GLY A 106 -13.41 -11.19 6.21
C GLY A 106 -13.56 -10.66 4.79
N CYS A 107 -14.54 -9.78 4.56
CA CYS A 107 -14.76 -9.12 3.26
C CYS A 107 -13.55 -8.28 2.82
N ILE A 108 -13.00 -7.43 3.71
CA ILE A 108 -11.78 -6.64 3.44
C ILE A 108 -10.61 -7.56 3.06
N THR A 109 -10.45 -8.66 3.79
CA THR A 109 -9.36 -9.63 3.55
C THR A 109 -9.56 -10.39 2.25
N GLY A 110 -10.81 -10.70 1.89
CA GLY A 110 -11.19 -11.28 0.59
C GLY A 110 -10.83 -10.35 -0.56
N ILE A 111 -11.28 -9.08 -0.51
CA ILE A 111 -10.96 -8.05 -1.52
C ILE A 111 -9.44 -7.88 -1.65
N SER A 112 -8.73 -7.80 -0.52
CA SER A 112 -7.27 -7.66 -0.50
C SER A 112 -6.57 -8.87 -1.14
N SER A 113 -7.04 -10.08 -0.86
CA SER A 113 -6.52 -11.33 -1.43
C SER A 113 -6.74 -11.37 -2.94
N THR A 114 -7.94 -11.04 -3.41
CA THR A 114 -8.24 -10.99 -4.85
C THR A 114 -7.39 -9.93 -5.55
N ALA A 115 -7.26 -8.73 -4.97
CA ALA A 115 -6.41 -7.67 -5.51
C ALA A 115 -4.93 -8.08 -5.58
N SER A 116 -4.42 -8.82 -4.59
CA SER A 116 -3.03 -9.29 -4.57
C SER A 116 -2.75 -10.42 -5.57
N VAL A 117 -3.77 -11.16 -6.02
CA VAL A 117 -3.65 -12.10 -7.15
C VAL A 117 -3.72 -11.38 -8.50
N ILE A 118 -4.66 -10.43 -8.65
CA ILE A 118 -4.87 -9.71 -9.91
C ILE A 118 -3.71 -8.74 -10.21
N SER A 119 -3.18 -8.06 -9.20
CA SER A 119 -2.17 -7.02 -9.37
C SER A 119 -0.92 -7.53 -10.12
N PRO A 120 -0.25 -8.64 -9.73
CA PRO A 120 0.87 -9.17 -10.49
C PRO A 120 0.50 -9.60 -11.92
N LEU A 121 -0.71 -10.12 -12.13
CA LEU A 121 -1.16 -10.55 -13.46
C LEU A 121 -1.30 -9.38 -14.44
N VAL A 122 -1.67 -8.20 -13.95
CA VAL A 122 -1.83 -6.98 -14.76
C VAL A 122 -0.51 -6.21 -14.86
N PHE A 123 0.14 -5.93 -13.72
CA PHE A 123 1.30 -5.05 -13.69
C PHE A 123 2.60 -5.72 -14.17
N THR A 124 2.75 -7.04 -14.05
CA THR A 124 3.96 -7.73 -14.54
C THR A 124 4.11 -7.64 -16.06
N PRO A 125 3.12 -8.03 -16.88
CA PRO A 125 3.23 -7.92 -18.34
C PRO A 125 3.30 -6.45 -18.79
N LEU A 126 2.56 -5.55 -18.13
CA LEU A 126 2.63 -4.12 -18.42
C LEU A 126 4.04 -3.56 -18.19
N THR A 127 4.67 -3.91 -17.07
CA THR A 127 6.05 -3.49 -16.77
C THR A 127 7.02 -4.08 -17.79
N ALA A 128 6.88 -5.36 -18.14
CA ALA A 128 7.74 -6.02 -19.12
C ALA A 128 7.66 -5.37 -20.51
N TRP A 129 6.45 -4.96 -20.93
CA TRP A 129 6.22 -4.32 -22.22
C TRP A 129 6.80 -2.90 -22.30
N PHE A 130 6.74 -2.12 -21.22
CA PHE A 130 7.34 -0.78 -21.16
C PHE A 130 8.86 -0.78 -20.90
N LEU A 131 9.43 -1.93 -20.57
CA LEU A 131 10.87 -2.15 -20.47
C LEU A 131 11.49 -2.68 -21.76
N SER A 132 10.71 -3.25 -22.68
CA SER A 132 11.20 -3.78 -23.95
C SER A 132 11.42 -2.68 -24.99
N GLU A 133 12.24 -2.97 -26.01
CA GLU A 133 12.52 -2.04 -27.12
C GLU A 133 11.30 -1.79 -28.03
N THR A 134 10.23 -2.57 -27.85
CA THR A 134 8.95 -2.48 -28.58
C THR A 134 7.92 -1.57 -27.90
N ALA A 135 8.31 -0.79 -26.89
CA ALA A 135 7.41 0.09 -26.17
C ALA A 135 6.84 1.19 -27.10
N PRO A 136 5.52 1.49 -27.05
CA PRO A 136 4.90 2.51 -27.89
C PRO A 136 5.40 3.93 -27.58
N PHE A 137 5.93 4.15 -26.38
CA PHE A 137 6.62 5.37 -25.97
C PHE A 137 7.66 5.04 -24.90
N ASN A 138 8.74 5.85 -24.84
CA ASN A 138 9.90 5.57 -24.00
C ASN A 138 9.66 6.01 -22.55
N PHE A 139 8.86 5.26 -21.80
CA PHE A 139 8.59 5.51 -20.39
C PHE A 139 8.58 4.23 -19.56
N ARG A 140 9.76 3.85 -19.07
CA ARG A 140 9.99 2.60 -18.33
C ARG A 140 9.19 2.48 -17.03
N GLY A 141 8.79 3.61 -16.43
CA GLY A 141 8.01 3.65 -15.20
C GLY A 141 6.49 3.64 -15.38
N PHE A 142 5.96 3.50 -16.59
CA PHE A 142 4.51 3.64 -16.86
C PHE A 142 3.61 2.81 -15.95
N SER A 143 3.96 1.55 -15.73
CA SER A 143 3.24 0.63 -14.84
C SER A 143 3.15 1.16 -13.39
N LEU A 144 4.21 1.83 -12.91
CA LEU A 144 4.24 2.46 -11.59
C LEU A 144 3.44 3.77 -11.56
N ALA A 145 3.44 4.55 -12.65
CA ALA A 145 2.52 5.69 -12.78
C ALA A 145 1.06 5.24 -12.68
N CYS A 146 0.66 4.15 -13.34
CA CYS A 146 -0.68 3.59 -13.22
C CYS A 146 -1.05 3.25 -11.77
N ALA A 147 -0.11 2.68 -11.00
CA ALA A 147 -0.32 2.44 -9.57
C ALA A 147 -0.42 3.77 -8.75
N GLY A 148 0.39 4.77 -9.10
CA GLY A 148 0.30 6.13 -8.55
C GLY A 148 -1.07 6.78 -8.81
N PHE A 149 -1.61 6.64 -10.01
CA PHE A 149 -2.97 7.11 -10.34
C PHE A 149 -4.05 6.36 -9.57
N ALA A 150 -3.95 5.03 -9.43
CA ALA A 150 -4.91 4.26 -8.63
C ALA A 150 -4.93 4.72 -7.16
N THR A 151 -3.76 5.00 -6.59
CA THR A 151 -3.66 5.53 -5.21
C THR A 151 -4.13 6.98 -5.10
N LEU A 152 -3.99 7.79 -6.15
CA LEU A 152 -4.55 9.15 -6.21
C LEU A 152 -6.08 9.14 -6.22
N VAL A 153 -6.71 8.21 -6.95
CA VAL A 153 -8.17 8.01 -6.91
C VAL A 153 -8.60 7.62 -5.50
N ALA A 154 -7.90 6.67 -4.86
CA ALA A 154 -8.17 6.27 -3.48
C ALA A 154 -8.00 7.43 -2.48
N LEU A 155 -6.98 8.28 -2.65
CA LEU A 155 -6.79 9.49 -1.88
C LEU A 155 -7.97 10.45 -2.02
N THR A 156 -8.41 10.69 -3.25
CA THR A 156 -9.56 11.56 -3.55
C THR A 156 -10.84 11.03 -2.88
N MET A 157 -11.09 9.72 -2.98
CA MET A 157 -12.22 9.09 -2.29
C MET A 157 -12.10 9.26 -0.77
N SER A 158 -10.92 9.05 -0.19
CA SER A 158 -10.69 9.18 1.26
C SER A 158 -10.89 10.61 1.77
N ILE A 159 -10.55 11.63 0.97
CA ILE A 159 -10.77 13.04 1.33
C ILE A 159 -12.27 13.38 1.25
N ASN A 160 -12.98 12.84 0.26
CA ASN A 160 -14.42 13.07 0.07
C ASN A 160 -15.30 12.30 1.06
N MET A 161 -14.78 11.25 1.70
CA MET A 161 -15.46 10.61 2.82
C MET A 161 -15.56 11.62 3.98
N ARG A 162 -16.78 12.14 4.24
CA ARG A 162 -17.02 12.98 5.41
C ARG A 162 -16.60 12.24 6.70
N PRO A 163 -16.09 12.95 7.72
CA PRO A 163 -15.97 12.37 9.05
C PRO A 163 -17.33 11.83 9.44
N ALA A 164 -17.43 10.52 9.64
CA ALA A 164 -18.66 9.97 10.17
C ALA A 164 -18.78 10.49 11.59
N GLU A 165 -19.91 11.12 11.90
CA GLU A 165 -20.31 11.33 13.28
C GLU A 165 -20.24 9.98 13.99
N VAL A 166 -19.47 9.96 15.08
CA VAL A 166 -19.43 8.83 15.99
C VAL A 166 -20.85 8.67 16.50
N GLN A 167 -21.52 7.60 16.08
CA GLN A 167 -22.86 7.30 16.56
C GLN A 167 -22.75 7.09 18.07
N PRO A 168 -23.44 7.90 18.90
CA PRO A 168 -23.27 7.84 20.34
C PRO A 168 -23.69 6.45 20.83
N ASP A 169 -22.83 5.88 21.66
CA ASP A 169 -22.96 4.58 22.28
C ASP A 169 -24.35 4.48 22.94
N THR A 170 -25.29 3.81 22.29
CA THR A 170 -26.61 3.60 22.87
C THR A 170 -26.50 2.34 23.70
N ARG A 171 -26.30 2.56 25.01
CA ARG A 171 -26.31 1.58 26.10
C ARG A 171 -27.44 0.57 25.98
#